data_AF-A0A1F7GNV0-F1
#
_entry.id   AF-A0A1F7GNV0-F1
#
_cell.length_a   1.000
_cell.length_b   1.000
_cell.length_c   1.000
_cell.angle_alpha   90.00
_cell.angle_beta   90.00
_cell.angle_gamma   90.00
#
_symmetry.space_group_name_H-M   'P 1'
#
loop_
_entity.id
_entity.type
_entity.pdbx_description
1 polymer ?
#
loop_
_entity_poly.entity_id
_entity_poly.type
_entity_poly.pdbx_seq_one_letter_code
_entity_poly.pdbx_strand_id
1 'polypeptide(L)'
;MKQFNNVTIKYPLILGAVILLLFIFLQPKLSVQLFPFKRQMIWNEFATSVKTAGQIDGRTFWQFREFYYPGYFTFDRLGLSKQKVSVAEVKLNVELLPEASASAFLIYKSDKVNSLEALVNTDDLSATISDKDFTNENVLLQNTSNLIYLSSKKARISFIKPIDEMVTANGYYDYKNPQDKALIDGKYWLSVTEVELD
;
A
#
# COMPACT_ATOMS: atom_id res chain seq x y z
N MET A 1 34.21 55.60 1.79
CA MET A 1 33.86 54.16 1.71
C MET A 1 32.39 54.02 2.06
N LYS A 2 31.52 53.67 1.11
CA LYS A 2 30.11 53.37 1.38
C LYS A 2 30.04 52.00 2.03
N GLN A 3 29.53 51.92 3.27
CA GLN A 3 29.10 50.66 3.87
C GLN A 3 27.99 50.11 2.97
N PHE A 4 28.31 49.13 2.13
CA PHE A 4 27.28 48.38 1.44
C PHE A 4 26.51 47.58 2.52
N ASN A 5 25.22 47.87 2.59
CA ASN A 5 24.31 47.42 3.63
C ASN A 5 24.32 45.89 3.76
N ASN A 6 24.83 45.39 4.89
CA ASN A 6 24.67 43.99 5.33
C ASN A 6 23.20 43.53 5.42
N VAL A 7 22.25 44.46 5.35
CA VAL A 7 20.80 44.22 5.39
C VAL A 7 20.29 43.65 4.06
N THR A 8 20.87 44.05 2.92
CA THR A 8 20.36 43.66 1.59
C THR A 8 20.67 42.21 1.22
N ILE A 9 21.74 41.62 1.80
CA ILE A 9 22.13 40.21 1.58
C ILE A 9 21.33 39.26 2.50
N LYS A 10 20.86 39.74 3.65
CA LYS A 10 20.11 38.93 4.64
C LYS A 10 18.72 38.54 4.16
N TYR A 11 17.99 39.43 3.49
CA TYR A 11 16.63 39.12 3.03
C TYR A 11 16.56 38.02 1.95
N PRO A 12 17.41 38.03 0.91
CA PRO A 12 17.47 36.93 -0.05
C PRO A 12 17.88 35.59 0.60
N LEU A 13 18.79 35.61 1.58
CA LEU A 13 19.18 34.42 2.33
C LEU A 13 18.02 33.87 3.17
N ILE A 14 17.29 34.73 3.88
CA ILE A 14 16.11 34.34 4.67
C ILE A 14 15.03 33.79 3.73
N LEU A 15 14.75 34.48 2.63
CA LEU A 15 13.76 34.02 1.65
C LEU A 15 14.16 32.68 1.03
N GLY A 16 15.42 32.51 0.66
CA GLY A 16 15.97 31.24 0.16
C GLY A 16 15.83 30.10 1.16
N ALA A 17 16.11 30.36 2.45
CA ALA A 17 15.91 29.38 3.52
C ALA A 17 14.43 29.03 3.70
N VAL A 18 13.52 30.01 3.65
CA VAL A 18 12.07 29.77 3.71
C VAL A 18 11.59 28.93 2.53
N ILE A 19 12.04 29.22 1.31
CA ILE A 19 11.70 28.44 0.12
C ILE A 19 12.22 27.00 0.25
N LEU A 20 13.46 26.80 0.72
CA LEU A 20 14.02 25.47 0.96
C LEU A 20 13.22 24.69 2.02
N LEU A 21 12.87 25.33 3.13
CA LEU A 21 12.04 24.72 4.17
C LEU A 21 10.67 24.33 3.61
N LEU A 22 9.99 25.25 2.92
CA LEU A 22 8.71 24.97 2.26
C LEU A 22 8.86 23.82 1.26
N PHE A 23 9.90 23.79 0.44
CA PHE A 23 10.14 22.71 -0.51
C PHE A 23 10.26 21.35 0.19
N ILE A 24 11.02 21.28 1.28
CA ILE A 24 11.17 20.06 2.09
C ILE A 24 9.82 19.63 2.68
N PHE A 25 9.08 20.55 3.31
CA PHE A 25 7.81 20.25 3.95
C PHE A 25 6.66 19.95 2.96
N LEU A 26 6.76 20.47 1.74
CA LEU A 26 5.80 20.23 0.66
C LEU A 26 6.11 18.97 -0.15
N GLN A 27 7.24 18.29 0.08
CA GLN A 27 7.49 17.00 -0.54
C GLN A 27 6.35 16.03 -0.17
N PRO A 28 5.76 15.31 -1.15
CA PRO A 28 4.60 14.46 -0.91
C PRO A 28 4.81 13.50 0.28
N LYS A 29 5.95 12.81 0.31
CA LYS A 29 6.31 11.83 1.35
C LYS A 29 6.39 12.42 2.76
N LEU A 30 7.02 13.59 2.92
CA LEU A 30 7.14 14.27 4.21
C LEU A 30 5.81 14.89 4.63
N SER A 31 5.09 15.45 3.66
CA SER A 31 3.84 16.14 3.94
C SER A 31 2.76 15.19 4.49
N VAL A 32 2.66 13.97 3.97
CA VAL A 32 1.72 12.98 4.49
C VAL A 32 2.15 12.42 5.84
N GLN A 33 3.43 12.50 6.22
CA GLN A 33 3.87 12.14 7.58
C GLN A 33 3.46 13.20 8.61
N LEU A 34 3.61 14.48 8.26
CA LEU A 34 3.42 15.60 9.17
C LEU A 34 1.95 16.06 9.28
N PHE A 35 1.14 15.85 8.23
CA PHE A 35 -0.20 16.43 8.13
C PHE A 35 -1.29 15.36 8.00
N PRO A 36 -2.00 15.00 9.09
CA PRO A 36 -3.06 13.99 9.08
C PRO A 36 -4.18 14.26 8.06
N PHE A 37 -4.55 15.53 7.84
CA PHE A 37 -5.59 15.89 6.88
C PHE A 37 -5.29 15.44 5.45
N LYS A 38 -4.00 15.35 5.06
CA LYS A 38 -3.62 14.84 3.73
C LYS A 38 -3.90 13.34 3.63
N ARG A 39 -3.60 12.59 4.69
CA ARG A 39 -3.88 11.15 4.75
C ARG A 39 -5.39 10.89 4.73
N GLN A 40 -6.15 11.69 5.47
CA GLN A 40 -7.61 11.64 5.45
C GLN A 40 -8.18 11.92 4.06
N MET A 41 -7.63 12.90 3.32
CA MET A 41 -8.01 13.17 1.93
C MET A 41 -7.74 11.97 1.02
N ILE A 42 -6.53 11.40 1.08
CA ILE A 42 -6.14 10.21 0.30
C ILE A 42 -7.05 9.01 0.62
N TRP A 43 -7.35 8.78 1.90
CA TRP A 43 -8.29 7.75 2.33
C TRP A 43 -9.69 7.98 1.76
N ASN A 44 -10.21 9.21 1.85
CA ASN A 44 -11.54 9.54 1.36
C ASN A 44 -11.65 9.39 -0.16
N GLU A 45 -10.62 9.77 -0.91
CA GLU A 45 -10.55 9.57 -2.35
C GLU A 45 -10.57 8.07 -2.70
N PHE A 46 -9.73 7.27 -2.04
CA PHE A 46 -9.71 5.82 -2.21
C PHE A 46 -11.07 5.19 -1.86
N ALA A 47 -11.60 5.48 -0.66
CA ALA A 47 -12.88 4.98 -0.20
C ALA A 47 -14.05 5.35 -1.14
N THR A 48 -14.05 6.57 -1.66
CA THR A 48 -15.04 7.02 -2.65
C THR A 48 -14.90 6.24 -3.95
N SER A 49 -13.67 6.08 -4.46
CA SER A 49 -13.42 5.33 -5.69
C SER A 49 -13.93 3.89 -5.61
N VAL A 50 -13.67 3.21 -4.47
CA VAL A 50 -14.13 1.84 -4.23
C VAL A 50 -15.65 1.76 -4.13
N LYS A 51 -16.28 2.70 -3.41
CA LYS A 51 -17.74 2.75 -3.30
C LYS A 51 -18.41 2.98 -4.66
N THR A 52 -17.86 3.87 -5.48
CA THR A 52 -18.39 4.17 -6.81
C THR A 52 -18.21 3.01 -7.78
N ALA A 53 -17.05 2.34 -7.75
CA ALA A 53 -16.75 1.23 -8.65
C ALA A 53 -17.39 -0.11 -8.20
N GLY A 54 -17.69 -0.26 -6.90
CA GLY A 54 -18.14 -1.53 -6.31
C GLY A 54 -17.04 -2.59 -6.23
N GLN A 55 -15.78 -2.20 -6.45
CA GLN A 55 -14.60 -3.08 -6.44
C GLN A 55 -13.34 -2.27 -6.12
N ILE A 56 -12.29 -2.95 -5.68
CA ILE A 56 -10.97 -2.35 -5.54
C ILE A 56 -10.28 -2.42 -6.90
N ASP A 57 -9.74 -1.31 -7.41
CA ASP A 57 -8.85 -1.33 -8.56
C ASP A 57 -7.40 -1.46 -8.08
N GLY A 58 -6.66 -2.42 -8.64
CA GLY A 58 -5.32 -2.78 -8.20
C GLY A 58 -4.33 -1.63 -8.30
N ARG A 59 -4.36 -0.86 -9.40
CA ARG A 59 -3.47 0.30 -9.59
C ARG A 59 -3.80 1.42 -8.60
N THR A 60 -5.09 1.71 -8.43
CA THR A 60 -5.58 2.72 -7.49
C THR A 60 -5.20 2.35 -6.06
N PHE A 61 -5.35 1.07 -5.69
CA PHE A 61 -4.90 0.56 -4.40
C PHE A 61 -3.37 0.70 -4.21
N TRP A 62 -2.58 0.35 -5.23
CA TRP A 62 -1.12 0.48 -5.19
C TRP A 62 -0.69 1.93 -4.92
N GLN A 63 -1.29 2.88 -5.64
CA GLN A 63 -1.07 4.30 -5.43
C GLN A 63 -1.50 4.72 -4.02
N PHE A 64 -2.70 4.35 -3.60
CA PHE A 64 -3.20 4.62 -2.25
C PHE A 64 -2.20 4.16 -1.19
N ARG A 65 -1.71 2.92 -1.26
CA ARG A 65 -0.78 2.36 -0.26
C ARG A 65 0.51 3.18 -0.14
N GLU A 66 1.11 3.54 -1.27
CA GLU A 66 2.39 4.27 -1.29
C GLU A 66 2.26 5.74 -0.89
N PHE A 67 1.14 6.38 -1.26
CA PHE A 67 0.92 7.79 -0.99
C PHE A 67 0.26 8.06 0.36
N TYR A 68 -0.53 7.12 0.90
CA TYR A 68 -1.18 7.29 2.20
C TYR A 68 -0.14 7.39 3.32
N TYR A 69 0.84 6.48 3.33
CA TYR A 69 2.00 6.60 4.22
C TYR A 69 3.22 5.89 3.62
N PRO A 70 4.30 6.61 3.29
CA PRO A 70 5.48 6.04 2.66
C PRO A 70 6.15 4.98 3.54
N GLY A 71 6.61 3.92 2.90
CA GLY A 71 7.22 2.76 3.53
C GLY A 71 8.30 2.14 2.67
N TYR A 72 8.59 0.87 2.93
CA TYR A 72 9.53 0.08 2.17
C TYR A 72 8.95 -1.28 1.78
N PHE A 73 9.48 -1.84 0.70
CA PHE A 73 9.12 -3.15 0.20
C PHE A 73 10.18 -4.20 0.56
N THR A 74 9.71 -5.40 0.90
CA THR A 74 10.54 -6.60 1.03
C THR A 74 10.05 -7.63 0.01
N PHE A 75 10.95 -8.06 -0.86
CA PHE A 75 10.72 -9.03 -1.93
C PHE A 75 12.02 -9.72 -2.31
N ASP A 76 11.92 -10.84 -3.04
CA ASP A 76 13.09 -11.48 -3.64
C ASP A 76 13.54 -10.75 -4.91
N ARG A 77 14.82 -10.34 -4.93
CA ARG A 77 15.44 -9.64 -6.05
C ARG A 77 15.60 -10.51 -7.30
N LEU A 78 15.54 -11.84 -7.16
CA LEU A 78 15.63 -12.78 -8.27
C LEU A 78 14.29 -13.01 -8.97
N GLY A 79 13.24 -12.29 -8.58
CA GLY A 79 11.91 -12.41 -9.15
C GLY A 79 10.96 -13.13 -8.21
N LEU A 80 9.93 -13.77 -8.77
CA LEU A 80 9.06 -14.65 -7.99
C LEU A 80 9.85 -15.94 -7.74
N SER A 81 10.61 -16.02 -6.66
CA SER A 81 11.36 -17.23 -6.33
C SER A 81 10.57 -18.15 -5.40
N LYS A 82 11.05 -19.40 -5.24
CA LYS A 82 10.51 -20.32 -4.23
C LYS A 82 10.87 -19.90 -2.80
N GLN A 83 11.87 -19.04 -2.60
CA GLN A 83 12.18 -18.44 -1.30
C GLN A 83 11.13 -17.36 -1.01
N LYS A 84 10.17 -17.75 -0.20
CA LYS A 84 9.02 -16.93 0.20
C LYS A 84 9.46 -15.88 1.20
N VAL A 85 8.82 -14.73 1.17
CA VAL A 85 9.03 -13.72 2.21
C VAL A 85 8.37 -14.23 3.49
N SER A 86 9.08 -14.15 4.61
CA SER A 86 8.56 -14.63 5.89
C SER A 86 7.37 -13.78 6.35
N VAL A 87 6.18 -14.38 6.33
CA VAL A 87 4.92 -13.75 6.78
C VAL A 87 4.99 -13.31 8.25
N ALA A 88 5.83 -13.98 9.06
CA ALA A 88 6.04 -13.67 10.48
C ALA A 88 6.58 -12.24 10.71
N GLU A 89 7.11 -11.60 9.67
CA GLU A 89 7.65 -10.25 9.80
C GLU A 89 6.59 -9.14 9.69
N VAL A 90 5.34 -9.45 9.31
CA VAL A 90 4.26 -8.46 9.15
C VAL A 90 3.20 -8.70 10.20
N LYS A 91 2.94 -7.67 11.02
CA LYS A 91 1.82 -7.67 11.95
C LYS A 91 0.53 -7.38 11.18
N LEU A 92 -0.02 -8.39 10.53
CA LEU A 92 -1.39 -8.35 10.02
C LEU A 92 -2.26 -9.09 11.04
N ASN A 93 -3.29 -8.42 11.58
CA ASN A 93 -4.35 -9.09 12.35
C ASN A 93 -5.30 -9.90 11.43
N VAL A 94 -4.74 -10.70 10.51
CA VAL A 94 -5.47 -11.64 9.63
C VAL A 94 -4.63 -12.90 9.53
N GLU A 95 -5.29 -14.05 9.67
CA GLU A 95 -4.67 -15.34 9.44
C GLU A 95 -4.72 -15.65 7.93
N LEU A 96 -3.55 -15.66 7.29
CA LEU A 96 -3.42 -16.20 5.93
C LEU A 96 -3.53 -17.73 6.01
N LEU A 97 -4.43 -18.32 5.21
CA LEU A 97 -4.51 -19.77 5.13
C LEU A 97 -3.21 -20.36 4.53
N PRO A 98 -2.89 -21.63 4.79
CA PRO A 98 -1.57 -22.19 4.51
C PRO A 98 -1.07 -22.00 3.07
N GLU A 99 -1.95 -22.09 2.07
CA GLU A 99 -1.60 -21.85 0.67
C GLU A 99 -1.13 -20.41 0.43
N ALA A 100 -1.91 -19.43 0.89
CA ALA A 100 -1.62 -18.01 0.75
C ALA A 100 -0.38 -17.59 1.54
N SER A 101 -0.23 -18.08 2.77
CA SER A 101 0.97 -17.83 3.59
C SER A 101 2.23 -18.39 2.92
N ALA A 102 2.10 -19.58 2.35
CA ALA A 102 3.17 -20.22 1.60
C ALA A 102 3.40 -19.62 0.21
N SER A 103 2.68 -18.60 -0.24
CA SER A 103 2.92 -17.99 -1.55
C SER A 103 3.16 -16.48 -1.48
N ALA A 104 3.37 -15.96 -0.26
CA ALA A 104 3.73 -14.57 -0.02
C ALA A 104 5.04 -14.22 -0.73
N PHE A 105 4.98 -13.21 -1.60
CA PHE A 105 6.10 -12.80 -2.45
C PHE A 105 6.51 -11.34 -2.26
N LEU A 106 5.61 -10.50 -1.74
CA LEU A 106 5.86 -9.08 -1.54
C LEU A 106 5.24 -8.61 -0.23
N ILE A 107 5.99 -7.81 0.50
CA ILE A 107 5.58 -7.20 1.77
C ILE A 107 5.83 -5.70 1.68
N TYR A 108 4.85 -4.89 2.10
CA TYR A 108 5.01 -3.45 2.32
C TYR A 108 4.91 -3.15 3.81
N LYS A 109 5.82 -2.32 4.32
CA LYS A 109 5.80 -1.90 5.73
C LYS A 109 5.99 -0.41 5.87
N SER A 110 5.19 0.16 6.77
CA SER A 110 5.29 1.53 7.25
C SER A 110 4.59 1.67 8.59
N ASP A 111 4.70 2.83 9.23
CA ASP A 111 4.08 3.07 10.54
C ASP A 111 2.55 3.02 10.49
N LYS A 112 1.93 3.35 9.34
CA LYS A 112 0.46 3.39 9.19
C LYS A 112 -0.10 2.41 8.17
N VAL A 113 0.71 1.75 7.36
CA VAL A 113 0.23 0.79 6.36
C VAL A 113 1.17 -0.39 6.31
N ASN A 114 0.60 -1.58 6.49
CA ASN A 114 1.29 -2.85 6.32
C ASN A 114 0.50 -3.72 5.36
N SER A 115 1.14 -4.25 4.32
CA SER A 115 0.50 -5.15 3.38
C SER A 115 1.35 -6.37 3.07
N LEU A 116 0.67 -7.43 2.65
CA LEU A 116 1.27 -8.64 2.10
C LEU A 116 0.55 -9.01 0.82
N GLU A 117 1.32 -9.47 -0.16
CA GLU A 117 0.81 -9.99 -1.43
C GLU A 117 1.28 -11.42 -1.66
N ALA A 118 0.39 -12.25 -2.18
CA ALA A 118 0.56 -13.67 -2.36
C ALA A 118 -0.11 -14.18 -3.65
N LEU A 119 0.30 -15.37 -4.12
CA LEU A 119 -0.29 -16.04 -5.29
C LEU A 119 -1.19 -17.20 -4.86
N VAL A 120 -2.46 -17.20 -5.25
CA VAL A 120 -3.44 -18.20 -4.82
C VAL A 120 -4.13 -18.87 -6.01
N ASN A 121 -4.69 -20.07 -5.82
CA ASN A 121 -5.37 -20.84 -6.89
C ASN A 121 -6.86 -20.54 -7.07
N THR A 122 -7.40 -19.59 -6.32
CA THR A 122 -8.85 -19.31 -6.25
C THR A 122 -9.09 -17.82 -6.32
N ASP A 123 -10.22 -17.42 -6.90
CA ASP A 123 -10.73 -16.05 -6.92
C ASP A 123 -11.63 -15.74 -5.70
N ASP A 124 -11.91 -16.75 -4.86
CA ASP A 124 -12.70 -16.62 -3.64
C ASP A 124 -11.81 -16.21 -2.45
N LEU A 125 -12.00 -14.97 -1.98
CA LEU A 125 -11.26 -14.40 -0.86
C LEU A 125 -11.47 -15.21 0.42
N SER A 126 -12.67 -15.74 0.65
CA SER A 126 -13.01 -16.50 1.86
C SER A 126 -12.26 -17.84 1.95
N ALA A 127 -11.76 -18.34 0.82
CA ALA A 127 -10.94 -19.55 0.75
C ALA A 127 -9.45 -19.29 0.96
N THR A 128 -9.02 -18.04 1.19
CA THR A 128 -7.58 -17.66 1.30
C THR A 128 -7.18 -17.01 2.61
N ILE A 129 -8.12 -16.36 3.30
CA ILE A 129 -7.87 -15.68 4.57
C ILE A 129 -8.93 -16.06 5.60
N SER A 130 -8.53 -16.12 6.87
CA SER A 130 -9.43 -16.22 8.00
C SER A 130 -9.33 -14.97 8.85
N ASP A 131 -10.45 -14.29 8.99
CA ASP A 131 -10.55 -13.02 9.70
C ASP A 131 -11.43 -13.21 10.94
N LYS A 132 -10.82 -13.71 12.01
CA LYS A 132 -11.52 -14.11 13.25
C LYS A 132 -11.65 -12.97 14.27
N ASP A 133 -10.82 -11.93 14.14
CA ASP A 133 -10.59 -10.94 15.19
C ASP A 133 -11.26 -9.58 14.93
N PHE A 134 -11.90 -9.38 13.78
CA PHE A 134 -12.59 -8.12 13.49
C PHE A 134 -14.10 -8.23 13.69
N THR A 135 -14.59 -7.51 14.70
CA THR A 135 -15.99 -7.10 14.76
C THR A 135 -16.22 -6.18 13.56
N ASN A 136 -17.02 -6.62 12.58
CA ASN A 136 -17.40 -5.87 11.37
C ASN A 136 -18.25 -4.63 11.72
N GLU A 137 -17.71 -3.68 12.48
CA GLU A 137 -18.43 -2.50 12.95
C GLU A 137 -18.90 -1.62 11.78
N ASN A 138 -18.14 -1.58 10.68
CA ASN A 138 -18.52 -0.86 9.48
C ASN A 138 -17.91 -1.47 8.21
N VAL A 139 -18.70 -2.21 7.43
CA VAL A 139 -18.27 -2.78 6.15
C VAL A 139 -18.44 -1.73 5.05
N LEU A 140 -17.35 -1.41 4.35
CA LEU A 140 -17.33 -0.48 3.22
C LEU A 140 -17.56 -1.20 1.88
N LEU A 141 -17.00 -2.40 1.73
CA LEU A 141 -17.17 -3.26 0.57
C LEU A 141 -17.03 -4.72 0.99
N GLN A 142 -17.93 -5.59 0.55
CA GLN A 142 -17.79 -7.03 0.72
C GLN A 142 -18.43 -7.75 -0.47
N ASN A 143 -17.62 -8.54 -1.17
CA ASN A 143 -18.05 -9.48 -2.20
C ASN A 143 -17.06 -10.65 -2.26
N THR A 144 -17.18 -11.54 -3.24
CA THR A 144 -16.35 -12.75 -3.35
C THR A 144 -14.86 -12.47 -3.45
N SER A 145 -14.45 -11.34 -4.02
CA SER A 145 -13.05 -11.02 -4.31
C SER A 145 -12.54 -9.75 -3.62
N ASN A 146 -13.38 -9.05 -2.84
CA ASN A 146 -13.02 -7.80 -2.17
C ASN A 146 -13.63 -7.75 -0.76
N LEU A 147 -12.85 -7.27 0.19
CA LEU A 147 -13.28 -6.99 1.54
C LEU A 147 -12.62 -5.72 2.05
N ILE A 148 -13.44 -4.72 2.40
CA ILE A 148 -13.02 -3.55 3.15
C ILE A 148 -13.97 -3.38 4.32
N TYR A 149 -13.40 -3.36 5.53
CA TYR A 149 -14.12 -2.97 6.73
C TYR A 149 -13.26 -2.03 7.57
N LEU A 150 -13.92 -1.30 8.46
CA LEU A 150 -13.30 -0.36 9.38
C LEU A 150 -13.58 -0.78 10.83
N SER A 151 -12.60 -0.62 11.70
CA SER A 151 -12.79 -0.40 13.13
C SER A 151 -12.30 1.00 13.49
N SER A 152 -12.65 1.46 14.69
CA SER A 152 -12.41 2.82 15.20
C SER A 152 -11.14 3.56 14.70
N LYS A 153 -9.99 2.89 14.57
CA LYS A 153 -8.73 3.49 14.07
C LYS A 153 -8.03 2.67 12.99
N LYS A 154 -8.68 1.65 12.43
CA LYS A 154 -8.04 0.77 11.46
C LYS A 154 -8.99 0.45 10.32
N ALA A 155 -8.44 0.33 9.12
CA ALA A 155 -9.11 -0.31 8.01
C ALA A 155 -8.38 -1.59 7.62
N ARG A 156 -9.15 -2.61 7.28
CA ARG A 156 -8.67 -3.78 6.56
C ARG A 156 -9.07 -3.63 5.11
N ILE A 157 -8.13 -3.91 4.23
CA ILE A 157 -8.36 -3.99 2.79
C ILE A 157 -7.79 -5.33 2.33
N SER A 158 -8.64 -6.21 1.82
CA SER A 158 -8.26 -7.48 1.25
C SER A 158 -8.92 -7.66 -0.11
N PHE A 159 -8.18 -8.19 -1.08
CA PHE A 159 -8.76 -8.52 -2.38
C PHE A 159 -8.02 -9.68 -3.04
N ILE A 160 -8.73 -10.34 -3.96
CA ILE A 160 -8.16 -11.22 -4.95
C ILE A 160 -8.40 -10.64 -6.33
N LYS A 161 -7.35 -10.57 -7.15
CA LYS A 161 -7.41 -10.04 -8.51
C LYS A 161 -6.77 -10.97 -9.53
N PRO A 162 -7.22 -10.93 -10.78
CA PRO A 162 -6.52 -11.52 -11.90
C PRO A 162 -5.06 -11.03 -12.02
N ILE A 163 -4.20 -11.91 -12.55
CA ILE A 163 -2.76 -11.64 -12.71
C ILE A 163 -2.48 -10.54 -13.73
N ASP A 164 -3.30 -10.40 -14.77
CA ASP A 164 -3.20 -9.29 -15.73
C ASP A 164 -3.38 -7.93 -15.06
N GLU A 165 -4.28 -7.82 -14.08
CA GLU A 165 -4.42 -6.61 -13.25
C GLU A 165 -3.15 -6.37 -12.43
N MET A 166 -2.60 -7.40 -11.76
CA MET A 166 -1.35 -7.32 -10.99
C MET A 166 -0.18 -6.79 -11.83
N VAL A 167 0.01 -7.34 -13.04
CA VAL A 167 1.10 -6.98 -13.97
C VAL A 167 1.06 -5.50 -14.38
N THR A 168 -0.12 -4.89 -14.38
CA THR A 168 -0.29 -3.46 -14.73
C THR A 168 -0.32 -2.53 -13.52
N ALA A 169 -0.46 -3.09 -12.31
CA ALA A 169 -0.52 -2.36 -11.05
C ALA A 169 0.87 -2.23 -10.41
N ASN A 170 1.70 -3.27 -10.49
CA ASN A 170 3.04 -3.27 -9.92
C ASN A 170 4.12 -3.43 -11.01
N GLY A 171 5.28 -2.79 -10.81
CA GLY A 171 6.41 -2.84 -11.75
C GLY A 171 7.64 -3.56 -11.22
N TYR A 172 7.51 -4.37 -10.16
CA TYR A 172 8.65 -4.92 -9.42
C TYR A 172 9.24 -6.18 -10.06
N TYR A 173 8.44 -6.90 -10.85
CA TYR A 173 8.84 -8.18 -11.42
C TYR A 173 8.89 -8.12 -12.95
N ASP A 174 9.87 -8.82 -13.53
CA ASP A 174 9.90 -9.04 -14.97
C ASP A 174 9.00 -10.23 -15.32
N TYR A 175 7.71 -9.94 -15.43
CA TYR A 175 6.69 -10.93 -15.80
C TYR A 175 6.88 -11.55 -17.20
N LYS A 176 7.87 -11.08 -17.98
CA LYS A 176 8.26 -11.69 -19.26
C LYS A 176 9.29 -12.81 -19.09
N ASN A 177 9.93 -12.91 -17.93
CA ASN A 177 10.81 -14.03 -17.58
C ASN A 177 9.98 -15.34 -17.56
N PRO A 178 10.36 -16.39 -18.33
CA PRO A 178 9.63 -17.65 -18.34
C PRO A 178 9.47 -18.32 -16.97
N GLN A 179 10.42 -18.10 -16.04
CA GLN A 179 10.34 -18.64 -14.68
C GLN A 179 9.20 -17.99 -13.87
N ASP A 180 9.16 -16.66 -13.86
CA ASP A 180 8.09 -15.90 -13.19
C ASP A 180 6.74 -16.18 -13.85
N LYS A 181 6.71 -16.25 -15.18
CA LYS A 181 5.50 -16.58 -15.95
C LYS A 181 4.90 -17.93 -15.55
N ALA A 182 5.73 -18.96 -15.36
CA ALA A 182 5.26 -20.28 -14.96
C ALA A 182 4.68 -20.31 -13.53
N LEU A 183 5.07 -19.38 -12.67
CA LEU A 183 4.60 -19.30 -11.29
C LEU A 183 3.28 -18.55 -11.14
N ILE A 184 2.98 -17.63 -12.06
CA ILE A 184 1.74 -16.83 -12.07
C ILE A 184 0.64 -17.46 -12.94
N ASP A 185 0.96 -18.42 -13.79
CA ASP A 185 -0.02 -19.04 -14.69
C ASP A 185 -1.13 -19.75 -13.89
N GLY A 186 -2.39 -19.46 -14.23
CA GLY A 186 -3.57 -19.97 -13.53
C GLY A 186 -3.73 -19.52 -12.07
N LYS A 187 -2.93 -18.56 -11.60
CA LYS A 187 -3.03 -17.99 -10.24
C LYS A 187 -3.87 -16.73 -10.22
N TYR A 188 -4.17 -16.29 -9.00
CA TYR A 188 -4.69 -14.98 -8.69
C TYR A 188 -3.77 -14.27 -7.70
N TRP A 189 -3.83 -12.95 -7.74
CA TRP A 189 -3.11 -12.06 -6.86
C TRP A 189 -3.95 -11.73 -5.63
N LEU A 190 -3.54 -12.26 -4.48
CA LEU A 190 -4.09 -11.89 -3.17
C LEU A 190 -3.31 -10.69 -2.62
N SER A 191 -4.03 -9.70 -2.12
CA SER A 191 -3.47 -8.62 -1.30
C SER A 191 -4.23 -8.53 0.02
N VAL A 192 -3.51 -8.41 1.12
CA VAL A 192 -4.05 -8.21 2.47
C VAL A 192 -3.33 -7.04 3.12
N THR A 193 -4.08 -6.03 3.53
CA THR A 193 -3.53 -4.75 4.00
C THR A 193 -4.24 -4.27 5.24
N GLU A 194 -3.46 -3.86 6.24
CA GLU A 194 -3.94 -3.10 7.39
C GLU A 194 -3.49 -1.64 7.28
N VAL A 195 -4.41 -0.72 7.51
CA VAL A 195 -4.19 0.72 7.50
C VAL A 195 -4.59 1.29 8.86
N GLU A 196 -3.72 2.07 9.48
CA GLU A 196 -4.03 2.89 10.65
C GLU A 196 -4.61 4.24 10.19
N LEU A 197 -5.86 4.49 10.55
CA LEU A 197 -6.59 5.71 10.27
C LEU A 197 -6.28 6.79 11.32
N ASP A 198 -6.42 8.05 10.93
CA ASP A 198 -6.21 9.22 11.81
C ASP A 198 -7.48 9.67 12.53
#